data_AF-A0A0M5TI96-F1
#
_entry.id   AF-A0A0M5TI96-F1
#
_cell.length_a   1.000
_cell.length_b   1.000
_cell.length_c   1.000
_cell.angle_alpha   90.00
_cell.angle_beta   90.00
_cell.angle_gamma   90.00
#
_symmetry.space_group_name_H-M   'P 1'
#
loop_
_entity.id
_entity.type
_entity.pdbx_description
1 polymer ?
#
loop_
_entity_poly.entity_id
_entity_poly.type
_entity_poly.pdbx_seq_one_letter_code
_entity_poly.pdbx_strand_id
1 'polypeptide(L)'
;MRILKALLLICIFLIADPIEIQIEKKNNQEKYIKDLNLVGDWNIQTERYFIDFILTAGNNWDISFEKNHEILLDNKPREMFWDYDNEKRKISIYNKKEITMYIGDEIIIKEYIGNKCFKAELNKNHKIKMCKTKGIIVNNIKNLIKIEIN
;
A
#
# COMPACT_ATOMS: atom_id res chain seq x y z
N MET A 1 49.13 31.90 -30.70
CA MET A 1 47.76 31.86 -30.14
C MET A 1 47.16 30.47 -30.29
N ARG A 2 47.40 29.59 -29.31
CA ARG A 2 46.94 28.18 -29.27
C ARG A 2 45.67 28.00 -28.41
N ILE A 3 44.94 29.07 -28.13
CA ILE A 3 43.83 29.08 -27.17
C ILE A 3 42.47 28.79 -27.86
N LEU A 4 42.37 28.96 -29.19
CA LEU A 4 41.09 28.78 -29.89
C LEU A 4 40.69 27.31 -30.15
N LYS A 5 41.61 26.35 -30.08
CA LYS A 5 41.29 24.93 -30.35
C LYS A 5 40.81 24.15 -29.13
N ALA A 6 41.01 24.67 -27.92
CA ALA A 6 40.54 24.00 -26.70
C ALA A 6 39.04 24.25 -26.43
N LEU A 7 38.46 25.34 -26.95
CA LEU A 7 37.04 25.66 -26.73
C LEU A 7 36.09 24.79 -27.57
N LEU A 8 36.53 24.27 -28.71
CA LEU A 8 35.68 23.45 -29.59
C LEU A 8 35.48 22.00 -29.10
N LEU A 9 36.32 21.53 -28.17
CA LEU A 9 36.26 20.16 -27.65
C LEU A 9 35.36 20.00 -26.41
N ILE A 10 34.89 21.10 -25.81
CA ILE A 10 34.06 21.04 -24.59
C ILE A 10 32.56 20.99 -24.93
N CYS A 11 32.15 21.32 -26.16
CA CYS A 11 30.74 21.25 -26.58
C CYS A 11 30.26 19.84 -27.00
N ILE A 12 31.09 18.80 -26.88
CA ILE A 12 30.66 17.40 -27.14
C ILE A 12 30.19 16.72 -25.84
N PHE A 13 30.28 17.38 -24.68
CA PHE A 13 29.69 16.86 -23.47
C PHE A 13 28.17 17.02 -23.49
N LEU A 14 27.51 15.86 -23.66
CA LEU A 14 26.15 15.54 -23.22
C LEU A 14 25.02 15.92 -24.18
N ILE A 15 25.10 15.46 -25.43
CA ILE A 15 23.89 14.96 -26.10
C ILE A 15 23.71 13.50 -25.63
N ALA A 16 23.51 13.31 -24.33
CA ALA A 16 22.84 12.09 -23.91
C ALA A 16 21.39 12.35 -24.28
N ASP A 17 20.87 11.62 -25.27
CA ASP A 17 19.44 11.63 -25.55
C ASP A 17 18.74 11.47 -24.20
N PRO A 18 17.84 12.40 -23.83
CA PRO A 18 17.10 12.24 -22.60
C PRO A 18 16.46 10.87 -22.67
N ILE A 19 16.82 9.99 -21.73
CA ILE A 19 16.18 8.68 -21.59
C ILE A 19 14.71 9.00 -21.34
N GLU A 20 13.91 8.92 -22.40
CA GLU A 20 12.49 9.13 -22.33
C GLU A 20 11.94 7.87 -21.67
N ILE A 21 11.88 7.89 -20.34
CA ILE A 21 11.29 6.82 -19.56
C ILE A 21 9.79 6.85 -19.87
N GLN A 22 9.39 6.13 -20.92
CA GLN A 22 7.99 5.84 -21.19
C GLN A 22 7.51 4.84 -20.12
N ILE A 23 7.15 5.37 -18.95
CA ILE A 23 6.43 4.59 -17.95
C ILE A 23 5.03 4.39 -18.55
N GLU A 24 4.81 3.26 -19.22
CA GLU A 24 3.48 2.84 -19.62
C GLU A 24 2.57 2.87 -18.38
N LYS A 25 1.67 3.87 -18.33
CA LYS A 25 0.76 4.10 -17.21
C LYS A 25 -0.32 3.02 -17.07
N LYS A 26 -0.38 2.04 -17.98
CA LYS A 26 -1.39 0.97 -17.94
C LYS A 26 -0.89 -0.25 -17.16
N ASN A 27 -1.62 -0.57 -16.09
CA ASN A 27 -1.53 -1.77 -15.22
C ASN A 27 -0.38 -1.91 -14.20
N ASN A 28 0.49 -0.92 -14.05
CA ASN A 28 1.45 -0.89 -12.94
C ASN A 28 0.81 -0.71 -11.54
N GLN A 29 -0.51 -0.49 -11.43
CA GLN A 29 -1.20 -0.37 -10.14
C GLN A 29 -1.54 -1.73 -9.53
N GLU A 30 -1.84 -2.73 -10.37
CA GLU A 30 -2.25 -4.07 -9.95
C GLU A 30 -1.15 -4.80 -9.15
N LYS A 31 0.12 -4.57 -9.51
CA LYS A 31 1.27 -5.11 -8.77
C LYS A 31 1.34 -4.63 -7.32
N TYR A 32 0.86 -3.42 -7.00
CA TYR A 32 0.83 -2.92 -5.62
C TYR A 32 -0.22 -3.62 -4.77
N ILE A 33 -1.25 -4.19 -5.39
CA ILE A 33 -2.24 -5.02 -4.72
C ILE A 33 -1.70 -6.44 -4.61
N LYS A 34 -1.20 -7.02 -5.70
CA LYS A 34 -0.70 -8.41 -5.72
C LYS A 34 0.52 -8.66 -4.84
N ASP A 35 1.44 -7.69 -4.74
CA ASP A 35 2.65 -7.84 -3.92
C ASP A 35 2.55 -7.06 -2.60
N LEU A 36 1.32 -6.79 -2.15
CA LEU A 36 1.05 -5.95 -1.00
C LEU A 36 1.64 -6.53 0.29
N ASN A 37 2.42 -5.71 0.97
CA ASN A 37 2.90 -5.93 2.33
C ASN A 37 2.00 -5.18 3.32
N LEU A 38 1.14 -5.92 4.02
CA LEU A 38 0.30 -5.34 5.07
C LEU A 38 1.08 -4.94 6.32
N VAL A 39 2.21 -5.58 6.65
CA VAL A 39 2.95 -5.32 7.89
C VAL A 39 3.30 -3.84 8.05
N GLY A 40 2.97 -3.25 9.20
CA GLY A 40 3.19 -1.84 9.52
C GLY A 40 1.91 -1.08 9.81
N ASP A 41 2.01 0.26 9.84
CA ASP A 41 0.94 1.13 10.30
C ASP A 41 0.10 1.63 9.14
N TRP A 42 -1.21 1.68 9.36
CA TRP A 42 -2.21 2.08 8.39
C TRP A 42 -3.26 2.96 9.03
N ASN A 43 -3.72 3.92 8.25
CA ASN A 43 -4.89 4.71 8.57
C ASN A 43 -6.06 4.24 7.69
N ILE A 44 -7.17 3.86 8.32
CA ILE A 44 -8.39 3.42 7.64
C ILE A 44 -9.48 4.45 7.89
N GLN A 45 -10.07 4.96 6.82
CA GLN A 45 -11.10 5.99 6.82
C GLN A 45 -12.36 5.51 6.12
N THR A 46 -13.51 5.79 6.73
CA THR A 46 -14.83 5.56 6.15
C THR A 46 -15.54 6.89 5.92
N GLU A 47 -16.45 6.95 4.93
CA GLU A 47 -17.28 8.14 4.70
C GLU A 47 -18.31 8.38 5.81
N ARG A 48 -18.75 7.30 6.48
CA ARG A 48 -19.77 7.31 7.52
C ARG A 48 -19.20 6.75 8.82
N TYR A 49 -19.85 7.08 9.92
CA TYR A 49 -19.52 6.53 11.23
C TYR A 49 -19.97 5.06 11.35
N PHE A 50 -19.06 4.20 11.81
CA PHE A 50 -19.31 2.79 12.12
C PHE A 50 -19.32 2.61 13.63
N ILE A 51 -20.08 1.62 14.09
CA ILE A 51 -20.20 1.33 15.52
C ILE A 51 -19.41 0.09 15.94
N ASP A 52 -18.95 -0.71 14.99
CA ASP A 52 -18.53 -2.09 15.22
C ASP A 52 -17.31 -2.57 14.41
N PHE A 53 -16.66 -1.70 13.61
CA PHE A 53 -15.39 -2.06 12.97
C PHE A 53 -14.33 -2.32 14.05
N ILE A 54 -13.73 -3.51 14.04
CA ILE A 54 -12.78 -4.01 15.05
C ILE A 54 -13.25 -3.73 16.49
N LEU A 55 -14.54 -3.94 16.74
CA LEU A 55 -15.21 -3.70 18.02
C LEU A 55 -15.05 -2.25 18.54
N THR A 56 -14.84 -1.29 17.65
CA THR A 56 -14.62 0.11 18.01
C THR A 56 -15.40 1.04 17.09
N ALA A 57 -16.15 1.96 17.71
CA ALA A 57 -16.88 2.97 16.97
C ALA A 57 -15.95 4.07 16.45
N GLY A 58 -16.21 4.56 15.24
CA GLY A 58 -15.39 5.60 14.60
C GLY A 58 -15.68 5.76 13.12
N ASN A 59 -14.96 6.67 12.47
CA ASN A 59 -14.86 6.76 11.02
C ASN A 59 -13.41 6.82 10.53
N ASN A 60 -12.47 6.68 11.47
CA ASN A 60 -11.05 6.76 11.26
C ASN A 60 -10.36 5.89 12.32
N TRP A 61 -9.46 5.02 11.90
CA TRP A 61 -8.71 4.13 12.80
C TRP A 61 -7.26 4.04 12.37
N ASP A 62 -6.35 4.19 13.32
CA ASP A 62 -4.93 3.94 13.15
C ASP A 62 -4.60 2.53 13.62
N ILE A 63 -4.34 1.65 12.65
CA ILE A 63 -4.21 0.20 12.83
C ILE A 63 -2.80 -0.21 12.45
N SER A 64 -2.15 -0.98 13.31
CA SER A 64 -0.88 -1.64 12.99
C SER A 64 -1.14 -3.13 12.76
N PHE A 65 -0.76 -3.61 11.58
CA PHE A 65 -0.71 -5.03 11.25
C PHE A 65 0.68 -5.56 11.59
N GLU A 66 0.79 -6.34 12.66
CA GLU A 66 2.07 -6.82 13.18
C GLU A 66 2.54 -8.09 12.47
N LYS A 67 3.86 -8.32 12.47
CA LYS A 67 4.47 -9.50 11.81
C LYS A 67 4.01 -10.84 12.39
N ASN A 68 3.63 -10.85 13.66
CA ASN A 68 3.10 -12.02 14.36
C ASN A 68 1.59 -12.21 14.12
N HIS A 69 1.03 -11.54 13.11
CA HIS A 69 -0.39 -11.55 12.76
C HIS A 69 -1.31 -10.85 13.77
N GLU A 70 -0.79 -10.18 14.80
CA GLU A 70 -1.62 -9.40 15.72
C GLU A 70 -2.00 -8.04 15.14
N ILE A 71 -3.09 -7.48 15.67
CA ILE A 71 -3.51 -6.11 15.39
C ILE A 71 -3.32 -5.23 16.63
N LEU A 72 -2.73 -4.06 16.41
CA LEU A 72 -2.79 -2.93 17.35
C LEU A 72 -3.77 -1.89 16.82
N LEU A 73 -4.60 -1.36 17.70
CA LEU A 73 -5.41 -0.16 17.44
C LEU A 73 -4.96 0.93 18.41
N ASP A 74 -4.60 2.10 17.88
CA ASP A 74 -4.03 3.21 18.67
C ASP A 74 -2.82 2.77 19.52
N ASN A 75 -1.94 1.94 18.91
CA ASN A 75 -0.78 1.31 19.55
C ASN A 75 -1.11 0.36 20.73
N LYS A 76 -2.36 -0.10 20.86
CA LYS A 76 -2.76 -1.05 21.91
C LYS A 76 -3.22 -2.39 21.29
N PRO A 77 -2.78 -3.54 21.83
CA PRO A 77 -3.24 -4.86 21.38
C PRO A 77 -4.75 -5.03 21.54
N ARG A 78 -5.40 -5.72 20.59
CA ARG A 78 -6.86 -5.97 20.59
C ARG A 78 -7.28 -7.44 20.72
N GLU A 79 -6.35 -8.37 20.98
CA GLU A 79 -6.58 -9.83 20.89
C GLU A 79 -7.18 -10.27 19.52
N MET A 80 -6.97 -9.46 18.48
CA MET A 80 -7.40 -9.70 17.12
C MET A 80 -6.21 -10.02 16.24
N PHE A 81 -6.46 -10.88 15.26
CA PHE A 81 -5.48 -11.36 14.31
C PHE A 81 -5.88 -11.00 12.89
N TRP A 82 -4.92 -11.00 11.99
CA TRP A 82 -5.15 -10.73 10.57
C TRP A 82 -4.51 -11.78 9.67
N ASP A 83 -5.16 -12.00 8.53
CA ASP A 83 -4.63 -12.76 7.41
C ASP A 83 -4.92 -12.04 6.08
N TYR A 84 -4.08 -12.28 5.07
CA TYR A 84 -4.20 -11.68 3.75
C TYR A 84 -4.26 -12.73 2.64
N ASP A 85 -5.44 -12.87 2.05
CA ASP A 85 -5.65 -13.64 0.83
C ASP A 85 -5.35 -12.74 -0.37
N ASN A 86 -4.18 -12.95 -0.98
CA ASN A 86 -3.72 -12.18 -2.13
C ASN A 86 -4.59 -12.37 -3.38
N GLU A 87 -5.07 -13.58 -3.63
CA GLU A 87 -5.88 -13.88 -4.82
C GLU A 87 -7.23 -13.18 -4.73
N LYS A 88 -7.83 -13.16 -3.54
CA LYS A 88 -9.10 -12.49 -3.26
C LYS A 88 -8.92 -11.02 -2.89
N ARG A 89 -7.68 -10.53 -2.76
CA ARG A 89 -7.31 -9.18 -2.30
C ARG A 89 -7.99 -8.84 -0.96
N LYS A 90 -8.12 -9.84 -0.09
CA LYS A 90 -8.97 -9.80 1.09
C LYS A 90 -8.11 -9.87 2.35
N ILE A 91 -8.24 -8.85 3.19
CA ILE A 91 -7.75 -8.85 4.56
C ILE A 91 -8.89 -9.38 5.43
N SER A 92 -8.64 -10.44 6.20
CA SER A 92 -9.59 -10.96 7.18
C SER A 92 -9.06 -10.63 8.57
N ILE A 93 -9.89 -10.00 9.40
CA ILE A 93 -9.59 -9.64 10.78
C ILE A 93 -10.50 -10.45 11.67
N TYR A 94 -9.97 -11.19 12.64
CA TYR A 94 -10.75 -12.11 13.46
C TYR A 94 -10.27 -12.12 14.91
N ASN A 95 -11.17 -12.48 15.83
CA ASN A 95 -10.83 -12.65 17.24
C ASN A 95 -10.24 -14.05 17.48
N LYS A 96 -9.21 -14.17 18.33
CA LYS A 96 -8.63 -15.47 18.73
C LYS A 96 -9.58 -16.31 19.59
N LYS A 97 -10.44 -15.66 20.37
CA LYS A 97 -11.39 -16.34 21.26
C LYS A 97 -12.71 -16.54 20.51
N GLU A 98 -13.02 -17.78 20.15
CA GLU A 98 -14.32 -18.21 19.57
C GLU A 98 -15.52 -17.94 20.49
N ILE A 99 -15.30 -17.48 21.73
CA ILE A 99 -16.34 -17.30 22.77
C ILE A 99 -17.20 -16.05 22.51
N THR A 100 -16.72 -15.06 21.74
CA THR A 100 -17.49 -13.85 21.40
C THR A 100 -18.15 -13.98 20.03
N MET A 101 -19.43 -13.59 19.91
CA MET A 101 -20.23 -13.58 18.66
C MET A 101 -19.68 -12.69 17.52
N TYR A 102 -18.52 -12.06 17.69
CA TYR A 102 -17.91 -11.24 16.65
C TYR A 102 -17.17 -12.14 15.66
N ILE A 103 -17.73 -12.25 14.46
CA ILE A 103 -17.30 -13.15 13.39
C ILE A 103 -16.02 -12.64 12.68
N GLY A 104 -15.61 -11.40 12.98
CA GLY A 104 -14.51 -10.73 12.31
C GLY A 104 -14.98 -9.65 11.32
N ASP A 105 -14.02 -8.89 10.80
CA ASP A 105 -14.20 -7.91 9.72
C ASP A 105 -13.40 -8.31 8.49
N GLU A 106 -13.88 -7.89 7.33
CA GLU A 106 -13.25 -8.15 6.04
C GLU A 106 -13.00 -6.85 5.29
N ILE A 107 -11.77 -6.65 4.81
CA ILE A 107 -11.42 -5.54 3.91
C ILE A 107 -11.04 -6.12 2.55
N ILE A 108 -11.74 -5.70 1.49
CA ILE A 108 -11.46 -6.11 0.10
C ILE A 108 -10.84 -4.95 -0.64
N ILE A 109 -9.56 -5.08 -1.02
CA ILE A 109 -8.80 -4.05 -1.72
C ILE A 109 -9.22 -4.02 -3.19
N LYS A 110 -9.60 -2.83 -3.69
CA LYS A 110 -10.09 -2.66 -5.06
C LYS A 110 -9.07 -2.00 -5.96
N GLU A 111 -8.48 -0.90 -5.50
CA GLU A 111 -7.69 -0.02 -6.36
C GLU A 111 -6.56 0.65 -5.56
N TYR A 112 -5.36 0.67 -6.14
CA TYR A 112 -4.27 1.52 -5.64
C TYR A 112 -4.41 2.92 -6.24
N ILE A 113 -4.56 3.94 -5.37
CA ILE A 113 -4.81 5.33 -5.79
C ILE A 113 -3.58 6.24 -5.64
N GLY A 114 -2.41 5.67 -5.39
CA GLY A 114 -1.17 6.43 -5.19
C GLY A 114 -0.96 6.84 -3.74
N ASN A 115 0.21 7.44 -3.45
CA ASN A 115 0.60 7.91 -2.12
C ASN A 115 0.37 6.89 -0.99
N LYS A 116 0.67 5.62 -1.27
CA LYS A 116 0.49 4.52 -0.31
C LYS A 116 -0.98 4.25 0.09
N CYS A 117 -1.94 4.75 -0.68
CA CYS A 117 -3.35 4.65 -0.40
C CYS A 117 -4.09 3.75 -1.38
N PHE A 118 -5.16 3.14 -0.89
CA PHE A 118 -6.02 2.22 -1.61
C PHE A 118 -7.49 2.57 -1.37
N LYS A 119 -8.32 2.37 -2.39
CA LYS A 119 -9.76 2.20 -2.20
C LYS A 119 -10.05 0.75 -1.87
N ALA A 120 -10.90 0.53 -0.87
CA ALA A 120 -11.29 -0.80 -0.44
C ALA A 120 -12.77 -0.82 -0.04
N GLU A 121 -13.29 -2.01 0.21
CA GLU A 121 -14.61 -2.25 0.77
C GLU A 121 -14.47 -2.93 2.13
N LEU A 122 -15.10 -2.37 3.16
CA LEU A 122 -15.29 -3.00 4.45
C LEU A 122 -16.60 -3.80 4.44
N ASN A 123 -16.52 -5.06 4.84
CA ASN A 123 -17.64 -6.01 4.95
C ASN A 123 -18.54 -6.02 3.71
N LYS A 124 -17.93 -5.86 2.52
CA LYS A 124 -18.56 -5.82 1.17
C LYS A 124 -19.57 -4.70 0.93
N ASN A 125 -19.90 -3.90 1.93
CA ASN A 125 -21.02 -2.96 1.86
C ASN A 125 -20.56 -1.50 1.95
N HIS A 126 -19.34 -1.26 2.39
CA HIS A 126 -18.91 0.07 2.79
C HIS A 126 -17.60 0.46 2.14
N LYS A 127 -17.62 1.56 1.39
CA LYS A 127 -16.42 2.11 0.78
C LYS A 127 -15.52 2.70 1.86
N ILE A 128 -14.27 2.30 1.85
CA ILE A 128 -13.24 2.81 2.74
C ILE A 128 -12.00 3.23 1.94
N LYS A 129 -11.22 4.11 2.55
CA LYS A 129 -9.88 4.48 2.11
C LYS A 129 -8.88 3.95 3.14
N MET A 130 -7.86 3.26 2.69
CA MET A 130 -6.82 2.71 3.56
C MET A 130 -5.45 3.17 3.07
N CYS A 131 -4.67 3.81 3.94
CA CYS A 131 -3.38 4.40 3.60
C CYS A 131 -2.28 3.91 4.53
N LYS A 132 -1.16 3.44 3.97
CA LYS A 132 -0.01 3.01 4.76
C LYS A 132 0.75 4.22 5.27
N THR A 133 0.82 4.40 6.58
CA THR A 133 1.52 5.50 7.23
C THR A 133 2.96 5.12 7.57
N LYS A 134 3.23 3.85 7.90
CA LYS A 134 4.58 3.33 8.20
C LYS A 134 4.84 1.97 7.57
N GLY A 135 6.07 1.76 7.11
CA GLY A 135 6.52 0.51 6.46
C GLY A 135 6.54 0.59 4.92
N ILE A 136 6.95 -0.51 4.30
CA ILE A 136 7.03 -0.68 2.84
C ILE A 136 5.71 -1.25 2.30
N ILE A 137 5.28 -0.82 1.11
CA ILE A 137 4.02 -1.30 0.52
C ILE A 137 4.19 -2.63 -0.20
N VAL A 138 5.36 -2.89 -0.79
CA VAL A 138 5.56 -4.11 -1.58
C VAL A 138 6.59 -5.03 -0.94
N ASN A 139 6.38 -6.33 -1.08
CA ASN A 139 7.34 -7.33 -0.64
C ASN A 139 8.57 -7.42 -1.54
N ASN A 140 8.44 -7.15 -2.85
CA ASN A 140 9.53 -7.25 -3.81
C ASN A 140 9.69 -5.98 -4.66
N ILE A 141 10.54 -5.07 -4.18
CA ILE A 141 10.85 -3.80 -4.86
C ILE A 141 11.56 -4.03 -6.20
N LYS A 142 12.30 -5.14 -6.38
CA LYS A 142 13.05 -5.41 -7.62
C LYS A 142 12.15 -5.51 -8.85
N ASN A 143 10.91 -6.00 -8.67
CA ASN A 143 9.92 -6.08 -9.75
C ASN A 143 9.27 -4.73 -10.07
N LEU A 144 9.41 -3.71 -9.20
CA LEU A 144 8.85 -2.39 -9.45
C LEU A 144 9.73 -1.53 -10.36
N ILE A 145 11.04 -1.78 -10.35
CA ILE A 145 12.05 -1.03 -11.09
C ILE A 145 12.54 -1.91 -12.25
N LYS A 146 11.69 -2.13 -13.25
CA LYS A 146 12.16 -2.64 -14.54
C LYS A 146 12.54 -1.42 -15.37
N ILE A 147 13.84 -1.11 -15.43
CA ILE A 147 14.37 -0.14 -16.39
C ILE A 147 14.59 -0.94 -17.66
N GLU A 148 13.71 -0.76 -18.65
CA GLU A 148 13.95 -1.27 -19.99
C GLU A 148 14.90 -0.29 -20.68
N ILE A 149 16.09 -0.77 -21.02
CA ILE A 149 17.04 -0.04 -21.86
C ILE A 149 16.79 -0.58 -23.27
N ASN A 150 16.25 0.27 -24.15
CA ASN A 150 16.21 0.00 -25.59
C ASN A 150 17.54 0.38 -26.23
#